data_AF-A0A392VQJ1-F1
#
_entry.id   AF-A0A392VQJ1-F1
#
_cell.length_a   1.000
_cell.length_b   1.000
_cell.length_c   1.000
_cell.angle_alpha   90.00
_cell.angle_beta   90.00
_cell.angle_gamma   90.00
#
_symmetry.space_group_name_H-M   'P 1'
#
loop_
_entity.id
_entity.type
_entity.pdbx_description
1 polymer ?
#
loop_
_entity_poly.entity_id
_entity_poly.type
_entity_poly.pdbx_seq_one_letter_code
_entity_poly.pdbx_strand_id
1 'polypeptide(L)' 'MGKDKGGKFAANWEGPFRVQEAFEGGAYRLETMEGRILPRT' A
#
# COMPACT_ATOMS: atom_id res chain seq x y z
N MET A 1 -19.20 -12.00 10.51
CA MET A 1 -17.88 -12.02 11.18
C MET A 1 -17.25 -10.65 10.93
N GLY A 2 -17.49 -9.71 11.85
CA GLY A 2 -17.12 -8.30 11.71
C GLY A 2 -15.60 -8.18 11.69
N LYS A 3 -15.06 -7.44 10.73
CA LYS A 3 -13.62 -7.19 10.66
C LYS A 3 -13.30 -6.11 11.68
N ASP A 4 -12.75 -6.49 12.82
CA ASP A 4 -12.10 -5.59 13.76
C ASP A 4 -10.84 -5.00 13.09
N LYS A 5 -11.03 -4.03 12.21
CA LYS A 5 -9.95 -3.12 11.80
C LYS A 5 -9.68 -2.28 13.03
N GLY A 6 -8.66 -2.69 13.78
CA GLY A 6 -8.46 -2.40 15.19
C GLY A 6 -8.70 -0.94 15.60
N GLY A 7 -8.92 -0.72 16.90
CA GLY A 7 -9.32 0.57 17.45
C GLY A 7 -8.37 1.73 17.14
N LYS A 8 -8.52 2.86 17.83
CA LYS A 8 -7.80 4.13 17.59
C LYS A 8 -6.29 4.05 17.24
N PHE A 9 -5.60 2.99 17.67
CA PHE A 9 -4.16 2.77 17.46
C PHE A 9 -3.81 1.67 16.46
N ALA A 10 -4.78 1.14 15.70
CA ALA A 10 -4.46 0.20 14.64
C ALA A 10 -3.85 0.92 13.43
N ALA A 11 -2.96 0.20 12.76
CA ALA A 11 -2.36 0.69 11.53
C ALA A 11 -3.42 0.81 10.43
N ASN A 12 -3.41 1.93 9.70
CA ASN A 12 -4.36 2.26 8.63
C ASN A 12 -3.83 1.90 7.22
N TRP A 13 -2.78 1.09 7.13
CA TRP A 13 -2.23 0.65 5.84
C TRP A 13 -3.30 -0.10 5.02
N GLU A 14 -3.43 0.27 3.75
CA GLU A 14 -4.49 -0.27 2.89
C GLU A 14 -4.20 -1.69 2.39
N GLY A 15 -2.95 -2.11 2.41
CA GLY A 15 -2.59 -3.48 2.07
C GLY A 15 -1.10 -3.70 1.96
N PRO A 16 -0.69 -4.94 1.70
CA PRO A 16 0.61 -5.21 1.13
C PRO A 16 0.66 -4.72 -0.33
N PHE A 17 1.76 -4.08 -0.70
CA PHE A 17 2.06 -3.65 -2.06
C PHE A 17 3.38 -4.27 -2.51
N ARG A 18 3.55 -4.42 -3.83
CA ARG A 18 4.84 -4.76 -4.44
C ARG A 18 5.50 -3.48 -4.97
N VAL A 19 6.80 -3.37 -4.78
CA VAL A 19 7.59 -2.29 -5.40
C VAL A 19 7.90 -2.68 -6.83
N GLN A 20 7.47 -1.87 -7.79
CA GLN A 20 7.80 -2.06 -9.21
C GLN A 20 9.07 -1.30 -9.60
N GLU A 21 9.22 -0.08 -9.08
CA GLU A 21 10.30 0.84 -9.45
C GLU A 21 10.70 1.69 -8.24
N ALA A 22 12.00 1.94 -8.09
CA ALA A 22 12.55 2.85 -7.09
C ALA A 22 13.12 4.08 -7.78
N PHE A 23 12.66 5.27 -7.38
CA PHE A 23 13.12 6.54 -7.92
C PHE A 23 14.18 7.18 -7.01
N GLU A 24 14.96 8.10 -7.56
CA GLU A 24 15.81 8.97 -6.76
C GLU A 24 14.97 9.80 -5.77
N GLY A 25 15.51 10.04 -4.58
CA GLY A 25 14.80 10.77 -3.52
C GLY A 25 13.82 9.93 -2.69
N GLY A 26 13.83 8.60 -2.84
CA GLY A 26 13.10 7.68 -1.95
C GLY A 26 11.62 7.47 -2.31
N ALA A 27 11.22 7.87 -3.51
CA ALA A 27 9.89 7.55 -4.03
C ALA A 27 9.87 6.16 -4.67
N TYR A 28 8.73 5.47 -4.57
CA TYR A 28 8.54 4.14 -5.17
C TYR A 28 7.25 4.09 -5.99
N ARG A 29 7.29 3.38 -7.11
CA ARG A 29 6.09 2.98 -7.83
C ARG A 29 5.59 1.67 -7.25
N LEU A 30 4.32 1.64 -6.87
CA LEU A 30 3.70 0.49 -6.22
C LEU A 30 2.70 -0.22 -7.13
N GLU A 31 2.53 -1.51 -6.89
CA GLU A 31 1.56 -2.38 -7.54
C GLU A 31 0.76 -3.16 -6.48
N THR A 32 -0.55 -3.31 -6.69
CA THR A 32 -1.38 -4.15 -5.82
C THR A 32 -1.07 -5.62 -6.02
N MET A 33 -1.54 -6.46 -5.10
CA MET A 33 -1.29 -7.90 -5.20
C MET A 33 -1.96 -8.56 -6.41
N GLU A 34 -3.00 -7.92 -6.98
CA GLU A 34 -3.72 -8.31 -8.18
C GLU A 34 -3.12 -7.74 -9.48
N GLY A 35 -1.98 -7.06 -9.40
CA GLY A 35 -1.25 -6.55 -10.56
C GLY A 35 -1.69 -5.17 -11.06
N ARG A 36 -2.38 -4.38 -10.22
CA ARG A 36 -2.80 -3.02 -10.59
C ARG A 36 -1.74 -2.01 -10.14
N ILE A 37 -1.24 -1.20 -11.06
CA ILE A 37 -0.28 -0.13 -10.77
C ILE A 37 -1.02 1.02 -10.07
N LEU A 38 -0.48 1.49 -8.94
CA LEU A 38 -1.03 2.64 -8.22
C LEU A 38 -0.72 3.95 -8.97
N PRO A 39 -1.68 4.90 -9.02
CA PRO A 39 -1.47 6.18 -9.66
C PRO A 39 -0.36 6.97 -8.96
N ARG A 40 0.39 7.75 -9.75
CA ARG A 40 1.45 8.61 -9.25
C ARG A 40 0.84 9.90 -8.73
N THR A 41 0.74 10.05 -7.41
CA THR A 41 0.31 11.27 -6.71
C THR A 41 1.51 12.03 -6.17
#